data_AF-A0A8B7SGN3-F1
#
_entry.id   AF-A0A8B7SGN3-F1
#
_cell.length_a   1.000
_cell.length_b   1.000
_cell.length_c   1.000
_cell.angle_alpha   90.00
_cell.angle_beta   90.00
_cell.angle_gamma   90.00
#
_symmetry.space_group_name_H-M   'P 1'
#
loop_
_entity.id
_entity.type
_entity.pdbx_description
1 polymer ?
#
loop_
_entity_poly.entity_id
_entity_poly.type
_entity_poly.pdbx_seq_one_letter_code
_entity_poly.pdbx_strand_id
1 'polypeptide(L)'
;MWRLVPPKLGRLSRSLKLAALGSLLVLMVLHSPSLLASWQRNELADRRFLQLNKCPACFGTSWCRRFLNGQVVFEAWGRLRLLDFLNVKNVYFAQYGEPREGGRRRVVLKRLGSQRELAQLDQSICKRATGRPRCDLLQAMPRTEFARLNGDVRLLTPEAVEGWSDLVHCPSQRLLDRLVRRYAETKDSGSFLLRNLKDSERMQLLLTLAFNPEPLVLQSFPSDEGWPFAKYLGACGRMVAVNYVGEELWSYFNAPWEKRVDLAWQLMEIAEQLTNNDFEFALYLLDVSFDNFAVGPRDGKVIIVDAENVLVADKRLIRQ
;
A
#
# COMPACT_ATOMS: atom_id res chain seq x y z
N MET A 1 -28.44 -21.05 8.30
CA MET A 1 -28.21 -21.48 9.69
C MET A 1 -27.29 -22.69 9.71
N TRP A 2 -25.97 -22.49 9.81
CA TRP A 2 -25.00 -23.58 10.01
C TRP A 2 -24.43 -23.41 11.43
N ARG A 3 -24.85 -24.28 12.35
CA ARG A 3 -24.32 -24.31 13.73
C ARG A 3 -22.95 -24.98 13.68
N LEU A 4 -21.88 -24.19 13.85
CA LEU A 4 -20.54 -24.71 14.14
C LEU A 4 -20.57 -25.38 15.51
N VAL A 5 -20.54 -26.72 15.52
CA VAL A 5 -20.33 -27.50 16.73
C VAL A 5 -18.85 -27.41 17.09
N PRO A 6 -18.48 -26.94 18.30
CA PRO A 6 -17.08 -26.87 18.69
C PRO A 6 -16.54 -28.30 18.82
N PRO A 7 -15.30 -28.59 18.37
CA PRO A 7 -14.73 -29.90 18.56
C PRO A 7 -14.59 -30.16 20.06
N LYS A 8 -15.20 -31.25 20.53
CA LYS A 8 -15.09 -31.68 21.94
C LYS A 8 -13.65 -32.12 22.24
N LEU A 9 -12.79 -31.16 22.61
CA LEU A 9 -11.41 -31.39 23.09
C LEU A 9 -11.33 -32.24 24.40
N GLY A 10 -12.49 -32.60 24.97
CA GLY A 10 -12.63 -33.39 26.19
C GLY A 10 -12.31 -34.89 26.06
N ARG A 11 -12.21 -35.45 24.84
CA ARG A 11 -11.96 -36.89 24.61
C ARG A 11 -10.55 -37.25 24.14
N LEU A 12 -9.59 -36.32 24.21
CA LEU A 12 -8.19 -36.65 23.96
C LEU A 12 -7.58 -37.29 25.21
N SER A 13 -6.97 -38.46 25.07
CA SER A 13 -6.28 -39.13 26.18
C SER A 13 -5.22 -38.20 26.77
N ARG A 14 -4.95 -38.30 28.08
CA ARG A 14 -3.90 -37.51 28.74
C ARG A 14 -2.55 -37.65 28.03
N SER A 15 -2.26 -38.83 27.49
CA SER A 15 -1.06 -39.11 26.70
C SER A 15 -1.01 -38.32 25.38
N LEU A 16 -2.12 -38.17 24.65
CA LEU A 16 -2.14 -37.35 23.43
C LEU A 16 -1.98 -35.85 23.73
N LYS A 17 -2.55 -35.37 24.85
CA LYS A 17 -2.37 -33.98 25.30
C LYS A 17 -0.93 -33.70 25.70
N LEU A 18 -0.29 -34.63 26.42
CA LEU A 18 1.10 -34.54 26.82
C LEU A 18 2.04 -34.64 25.60
N ALA A 19 1.74 -35.51 24.63
CA ALA A 19 2.49 -35.61 23.39
C ALA A 19 2.37 -34.31 22.57
N ALA A 20 1.16 -33.74 22.43
CA ALA A 20 0.95 -32.47 21.75
C ALA A 20 1.68 -31.31 22.44
N LEU A 21 1.62 -31.22 23.78
CA LEU A 21 2.36 -30.23 24.56
C LEU A 21 3.88 -30.42 24.41
N GLY A 22 4.36 -31.67 24.45
CA GLY A 22 5.76 -32.01 24.22
C GLY A 22 6.23 -31.63 22.82
N SER A 23 5.46 -31.92 21.78
CA SER A 23 5.76 -31.51 20.40
C SER A 23 5.75 -29.99 20.25
N LEU A 24 4.81 -29.28 20.89
CA LEU A 24 4.76 -27.82 20.88
C LEU A 24 5.98 -27.21 21.59
N LEU A 25 6.39 -27.80 22.71
CA LEU A 25 7.57 -27.39 23.48
C LEU A 25 8.87 -27.63 22.67
N VAL A 26 8.98 -28.79 22.01
CA VAL A 26 10.11 -29.12 21.14
C VAL A 26 10.17 -28.17 19.94
N LEU A 27 9.04 -27.86 19.31
CA LEU A 27 8.97 -26.84 18.24
C LEU A 27 9.34 -25.45 18.75
N MET A 28 8.86 -25.03 19.93
CA MET A 28 9.22 -23.77 20.56
C MET A 28 10.72 -23.69 20.85
N VAL A 29 11.34 -24.76 21.35
CA VAL A 29 12.77 -24.81 21.67
C VAL A 29 13.62 -24.83 20.39
N LEU A 30 13.26 -25.64 19.39
CA LEU A 30 13.94 -25.69 18.09
C LEU A 30 13.86 -24.36 17.34
N HIS A 31 12.75 -23.63 17.48
CA HIS A 31 12.57 -22.31 16.86
C HIS A 31 12.94 -21.14 17.78
N SER A 32 13.33 -21.37 19.03
CA SER A 32 13.66 -20.31 19.99
C SER A 32 14.79 -19.38 19.53
N PRO A 33 15.88 -19.85 18.87
CA PRO A 33 16.93 -18.94 18.39
C PRO A 33 16.45 -18.07 17.23
N SER A 34 15.64 -18.65 16.32
CA SER A 34 15.02 -17.92 15.21
C SER A 34 13.96 -16.91 15.69
N LEU A 35 13.19 -17.25 16.72
CA LEU A 35 12.19 -16.36 17.31
C LEU A 35 12.86 -15.20 18.07
N LEU A 36 13.91 -15.48 18.86
CA LEU A 36 14.72 -14.47 19.54
C LEU A 36 15.45 -13.54 18.55
N ALA A 37 16.02 -14.09 17.47
CA ALA A 37 16.66 -13.31 16.43
C ALA A 37 15.65 -12.43 15.65
N SER A 38 14.44 -12.94 15.37
CA SER A 38 13.34 -12.16 14.76
C SER A 38 12.87 -11.02 15.67
N TRP A 39 12.98 -11.20 16.99
CA TRP A 39 12.57 -10.19 17.96
C TRP A 39 13.63 -9.08 18.15
N GLN A 40 14.91 -9.41 17.98
CA GLN A 40 16.03 -8.48 18.10
C GLN A 40 16.37 -7.76 16.79
N ARG A 41 16.15 -8.37 15.62
CA ARG A 41 16.50 -7.79 14.32
C ARG A 41 15.35 -6.98 13.73
N ASN A 42 15.62 -5.73 13.38
CA ASN A 42 14.69 -4.94 12.59
C ASN A 42 14.80 -5.29 11.11
N GLU A 43 13.96 -6.19 10.62
CA GLU A 43 13.95 -6.61 9.20
C GLU A 43 13.56 -5.48 8.25
N LEU A 44 12.87 -4.44 8.74
CA LEU A 44 12.58 -3.23 7.98
C LEU A 44 13.83 -2.41 7.65
N ALA A 45 14.98 -2.70 8.28
CA ALA A 45 16.28 -2.14 7.89
C ALA A 45 17.00 -2.99 6.83
N ASP A 46 16.48 -4.18 6.47
CA ASP A 46 17.11 -5.07 5.51
C ASP A 46 16.69 -4.75 4.06
N ARG A 47 17.69 -4.45 3.22
CA ARG A 47 17.48 -4.12 1.80
C ARG A 47 16.79 -5.24 1.01
N ARG A 48 17.04 -6.51 1.34
CA ARG A 48 16.40 -7.66 0.69
C ARG A 48 14.94 -7.79 1.11
N PHE A 49 14.65 -7.54 2.39
CA PHE A 49 13.26 -7.55 2.88
C PHE A 49 12.43 -6.46 2.19
N LEU A 50 12.97 -5.25 2.09
CA LEU A 50 12.33 -4.15 1.35
C LEU A 50 12.29 -4.38 -0.17
N GLN A 51 12.97 -5.42 -0.68
CA GLN A 51 13.15 -5.70 -2.10
C GLN A 51 13.76 -4.54 -2.88
N LEU A 52 14.68 -3.80 -2.24
CA LEU A 52 15.34 -2.63 -2.84
C LEU A 52 16.23 -3.03 -4.02
N ASN A 53 16.74 -4.26 -4.03
CA ASN A 53 17.50 -4.84 -5.14
C ASN A 53 16.66 -5.07 -6.41
N LYS A 54 15.33 -4.90 -6.36
CA LYS A 54 14.45 -4.99 -7.54
C LYS A 54 14.23 -3.64 -8.22
N CYS A 55 14.60 -2.52 -7.60
CA CYS A 55 14.44 -1.21 -8.24
C CYS A 55 15.24 -1.14 -9.56
N PRO A 56 14.70 -0.51 -10.63
CA PRO A 56 13.52 0.36 -10.63
C PRO A 56 12.16 -0.36 -10.74
N ALA A 57 12.11 -1.71 -10.70
CA ALA A 57 10.85 -2.46 -10.58
C ALA A 57 10.28 -2.41 -9.14
N CYS A 58 10.06 -1.21 -8.61
CA CYS A 58 9.66 -0.94 -7.23
C CYS A 58 8.77 0.32 -7.13
N PHE A 59 8.24 0.62 -5.94
CA PHE A 59 7.27 1.71 -5.74
C PHE A 59 7.90 3.05 -5.34
N GLY A 60 9.20 3.06 -4.98
CA GLY A 60 9.91 4.29 -4.67
C GLY A 60 11.08 4.12 -3.71
N THR A 61 11.71 5.23 -3.35
CA THR A 61 12.92 5.29 -2.51
C THR A 61 12.99 6.49 -1.56
N SER A 62 11.98 7.37 -1.54
CA SER A 62 11.96 8.62 -0.75
C SER A 62 12.17 8.40 0.74
N TRP A 63 11.68 7.27 1.27
CA TRP A 63 11.73 6.91 2.68
C TRP A 63 12.84 5.93 3.03
N CYS A 64 13.64 5.47 2.07
CA CYS A 64 14.65 4.43 2.34
C CYS A 64 15.62 4.79 3.45
N ARG A 65 16.01 6.06 3.60
CA ARG A 65 16.89 6.48 4.71
C ARG A 65 16.25 6.20 6.07
N ARG A 66 14.94 6.39 6.22
CA ARG A 66 14.22 6.16 7.49
C ARG A 66 14.16 4.68 7.83
N PHE A 67 13.87 3.84 6.83
CA PHE A 67 13.88 2.39 6.97
C PHE A 67 15.28 1.84 7.33
N LEU A 68 16.29 2.20 6.53
CA LEU A 68 17.65 1.66 6.67
C LEU A 68 18.35 2.14 7.94
N ASN A 69 18.00 3.31 8.47
CA ASN A 69 18.48 3.80 9.76
C ASN A 69 17.74 3.19 10.97
N GLY A 70 16.81 2.26 10.74
CA GLY A 70 16.05 1.59 11.79
C GLY A 70 15.03 2.49 12.50
N GLN A 71 14.63 3.61 11.88
CA GLN A 71 13.64 4.54 12.44
C GLN A 71 12.21 4.01 12.34
N VAL A 72 11.97 3.06 11.42
CA VAL A 72 10.71 2.35 11.24
C VAL A 72 10.86 0.93 11.77
N VAL A 73 10.01 0.52 12.70
CA VAL A 73 10.07 -0.79 13.36
C VAL A 73 8.67 -1.38 13.46
N PHE A 74 8.51 -2.69 13.23
CA PHE A 74 7.21 -3.36 13.41
C PHE A 74 6.67 -3.20 14.84
N GLU A 75 5.36 -3.09 14.94
CA GLU A 75 4.61 -3.15 16.20
C GLU A 75 4.72 -4.58 16.80
N ALA A 76 4.64 -4.70 18.13
CA ALA A 76 5.12 -5.86 18.90
C ALA A 76 4.74 -7.24 18.33
N TRP A 77 3.47 -7.44 17.97
CA TRP A 77 2.99 -8.71 17.39
C TRP A 77 3.40 -8.89 15.92
N GLY A 78 3.55 -7.80 15.15
CA GLY A 78 4.08 -7.84 13.78
C GLY A 78 5.56 -8.23 13.68
N ARG A 79 6.29 -8.26 14.79
CA ARG A 79 7.66 -8.83 14.87
C ARG A 79 7.66 -10.35 14.94
N LEU A 80 6.57 -10.92 15.42
CA LEU A 80 6.35 -12.36 15.55
C LEU A 80 5.52 -12.78 14.34
N ARG A 81 6.17 -13.02 13.21
CA ARG A 81 5.59 -13.38 11.89
C ARG A 81 4.77 -14.68 11.85
N LEU A 82 4.25 -15.14 12.99
CA LEU A 82 3.51 -16.38 13.19
C LEU A 82 2.24 -16.45 12.33
N LEU A 83 1.66 -15.31 11.94
CA LEU A 83 0.40 -15.23 11.19
C LEU A 83 0.52 -14.50 9.84
N ASP A 84 1.75 -14.34 9.31
CA ASP A 84 1.99 -13.67 8.01
C ASP A 84 1.21 -14.32 6.85
N PHE A 85 0.82 -15.60 6.98
CA PHE A 85 0.01 -16.31 5.98
C PHE A 85 -1.44 -15.83 5.90
N LEU A 86 -1.97 -15.19 6.95
CA LEU A 86 -3.30 -14.57 6.94
C LEU A 86 -3.27 -13.15 6.34
N ASN A 87 -2.07 -12.59 6.16
CA ASN A 87 -1.86 -11.25 5.62
C ASN A 87 -1.86 -11.25 4.09
N VAL A 88 -3.01 -11.56 3.49
CA VAL A 88 -3.14 -11.75 2.03
C VAL A 88 -2.77 -10.48 1.25
N LYS A 89 -3.14 -9.28 1.76
CA LYS A 89 -2.81 -7.97 1.19
C LYS A 89 -1.39 -7.45 1.55
N ASN A 90 -0.61 -8.19 2.37
CA ASN A 90 0.72 -7.79 2.85
C ASN A 90 0.75 -6.37 3.49
N VAL A 91 -0.15 -6.14 4.44
CA VAL A 91 -0.26 -4.91 5.24
C VAL A 91 0.34 -5.13 6.63
N TYR A 92 1.20 -4.23 7.09
CA TYR A 92 1.90 -4.36 8.37
C TYR A 92 1.80 -3.10 9.20
N PHE A 93 1.54 -3.25 10.49
CA PHE A 93 1.55 -2.14 11.44
C PHE A 93 2.96 -1.92 11.99
N ALA A 94 3.40 -0.67 11.97
CA ALA A 94 4.72 -0.27 12.42
C ALA A 94 4.70 1.05 13.19
N GLN A 95 5.83 1.35 13.81
CA GLN A 95 6.09 2.59 14.52
C GLN A 95 7.25 3.31 13.83
N TYR A 96 7.08 4.60 13.59
CA TYR A 96 8.11 5.51 13.11
C TYR A 96 8.50 6.46 14.23
N GLY A 97 9.77 6.41 14.63
CA GLY A 97 10.36 7.35 15.59
C GLY A 97 11.13 8.45 14.87
N GLU A 98 10.76 9.70 15.10
CA GLU A 98 11.48 10.83 14.53
C GLU A 98 12.68 11.15 15.45
N PRO A 99 13.93 11.29 14.95
CA PRO A 99 15.10 11.43 15.83
C PRO A 99 15.07 12.62 16.79
N ARG A 100 14.24 13.63 16.52
CA ARG A 100 14.17 14.90 17.26
C ARG A 100 12.90 15.07 18.09
N GLU A 101 11.86 14.30 17.81
CA GLU A 101 10.62 14.30 18.58
C GLU A 101 10.57 12.96 19.31
N GLY A 102 10.72 12.95 20.64
CA GLY A 102 10.83 11.73 21.44
C GLY A 102 9.62 10.76 21.37
N GLY A 103 8.62 11.02 20.53
CA GLY A 103 7.46 10.19 20.30
C GLY A 103 7.60 9.26 19.08
N ARG A 104 7.01 8.07 19.18
CA ARG A 104 6.81 7.16 18.04
C ARG A 104 5.39 7.30 17.51
N ARG A 105 5.26 7.55 16.21
CA ARG A 105 3.97 7.63 15.51
C ARG A 105 3.68 6.28 14.86
N ARG A 106 2.42 5.83 14.89
CA ARG A 106 2.01 4.60 14.19
C ARG A 106 1.92 4.87 12.69
N VAL A 107 2.36 3.89 11.90
CA VAL A 107 2.32 3.91 10.44
C VAL A 107 1.88 2.54 9.93
N VAL A 108 1.31 2.52 8.74
CA VAL A 108 0.91 1.28 8.05
C VAL A 108 1.85 1.10 6.86
N LEU A 109 2.36 -0.11 6.70
CA LEU A 109 3.27 -0.49 5.63
C LEU A 109 2.56 -1.45 4.69
N LYS A 110 2.60 -1.19 3.38
CA LYS A 110 1.91 -2.00 2.37
C LYS A 110 2.86 -2.46 1.28
N ARG A 111 2.73 -3.71 0.83
CA ARG A 111 3.40 -4.20 -0.39
C ARG A 111 2.55 -4.06 -1.66
N LEU A 112 1.33 -3.54 -1.54
CA LEU A 112 0.43 -3.24 -2.67
C LEU A 112 0.07 -4.45 -3.54
N GLY A 113 0.10 -5.64 -2.93
CA GLY A 113 -0.16 -6.89 -3.64
C GLY A 113 0.34 -8.10 -2.86
N SER A 114 -0.28 -9.24 -3.12
CA SER A 114 0.12 -10.54 -2.59
C SER A 114 1.49 -10.96 -3.12
N GLN A 115 2.12 -11.93 -2.45
CA GLN A 115 3.41 -12.46 -2.93
C GLN A 115 3.31 -13.10 -4.32
N ARG A 116 2.12 -13.63 -4.67
CA ARG A 116 1.87 -14.24 -5.98
C ARG A 116 1.82 -13.17 -7.07
N GLU A 117 1.09 -12.09 -6.86
CA GLU A 117 0.99 -10.97 -7.81
C GLU A 117 2.34 -10.30 -8.01
N LEU A 118 3.09 -10.08 -6.94
CA LEU A 118 4.44 -9.52 -7.02
C LEU A 118 5.42 -10.42 -7.78
N ALA A 119 5.29 -11.75 -7.67
CA ALA A 119 6.08 -12.71 -8.44
C ALA A 119 5.65 -12.77 -9.91
N GLN A 120 4.34 -12.66 -10.18
CA GLN A 120 3.81 -12.56 -11.54
C GLN A 120 4.27 -11.27 -12.23
N LEU A 121 4.33 -10.16 -11.50
CA LEU A 121 4.91 -8.90 -11.97
C LEU A 121 6.39 -9.08 -12.36
N ASP A 122 7.19 -9.75 -11.53
CA ASP A 122 8.60 -10.01 -11.85
C ASP A 122 8.73 -10.84 -13.13
N GLN A 123 7.90 -11.89 -13.24
CA GLN A 123 7.90 -12.77 -14.38
C GLN A 123 7.44 -12.05 -15.66
N SER A 124 6.45 -11.16 -15.58
CA SER A 124 5.94 -10.42 -16.74
C SER A 124 7.00 -9.44 -17.25
N ILE A 125 7.67 -8.70 -16.36
CA ILE A 125 8.80 -7.82 -16.70
C ILE A 125 9.91 -8.63 -17.38
N CYS A 126 10.30 -9.76 -16.79
CA CYS A 126 11.37 -10.59 -17.36
C CYS A 126 11.01 -11.18 -18.72
N LYS A 127 9.78 -11.65 -18.90
CA LYS A 127 9.30 -12.18 -20.19
C LYS A 127 9.31 -11.09 -21.27
N ARG A 128 8.84 -9.88 -20.97
CA ARG A 128 8.84 -8.75 -21.92
C ARG A 128 10.26 -8.30 -22.29
N ALA A 129 11.17 -8.26 -21.32
CA ALA A 129 12.53 -7.76 -21.53
C ALA A 129 13.50 -8.77 -22.15
N THR A 130 13.30 -10.07 -21.90
CA THR A 130 14.30 -11.11 -22.23
C THR A 130 13.71 -12.37 -22.88
N GLY A 131 12.39 -12.51 -22.95
CA GLY A 131 11.71 -13.75 -23.34
C GLY A 131 11.78 -14.87 -22.30
N ARG A 132 12.45 -14.67 -21.16
CA ARG A 132 12.65 -15.69 -20.11
C ARG A 132 11.82 -15.39 -18.85
N PRO A 133 11.42 -16.41 -18.06
CA PRO A 133 10.61 -16.21 -16.86
C PRO A 133 11.38 -15.61 -15.67
N ARG A 134 12.71 -15.58 -15.73
CA ARG A 134 13.58 -15.04 -14.67
C ARG A 134 14.71 -14.23 -15.31
N CYS A 135 15.05 -13.13 -14.67
CA CYS A 135 16.05 -12.18 -15.13
C CYS A 135 16.48 -11.28 -13.96
N ASP A 136 17.54 -10.50 -14.16
CA ASP A 136 17.84 -9.36 -13.29
C ASP A 136 16.92 -8.19 -13.64
N LEU A 137 16.02 -7.83 -12.73
CA LEU A 137 15.03 -6.76 -12.93
C LEU A 137 15.69 -5.40 -13.13
N LEU A 138 16.86 -5.15 -12.52
CA LEU A 138 17.60 -3.90 -12.71
C LEU A 138 17.99 -3.70 -14.18
N GLN A 139 18.40 -4.78 -14.84
CA GLN A 139 18.80 -4.78 -16.26
C GLN A 139 17.61 -4.93 -17.22
N ALA A 140 16.53 -5.57 -16.76
CA ALA A 140 15.36 -5.86 -17.58
C ALA A 140 14.44 -4.63 -17.75
N MET A 141 14.23 -3.85 -16.69
CA MET A 141 13.30 -2.70 -16.71
C MET A 141 13.57 -1.71 -17.85
N PRO A 142 14.82 -1.29 -18.15
CA PRO A 142 15.13 -0.42 -19.28
C PRO A 142 14.71 -0.95 -20.66
N ARG A 143 14.45 -2.26 -20.78
CA ARG A 143 14.04 -2.91 -22.04
C ARG A 143 12.52 -3.02 -22.20
N THR A 144 11.76 -2.61 -21.19
CA THR A 144 10.28 -2.64 -21.20
C THR A 144 9.68 -1.32 -21.68
N GLU A 145 8.37 -1.32 -21.89
CA GLU A 145 7.55 -0.15 -22.18
C GLU A 145 7.69 0.97 -21.13
N PHE A 146 7.93 0.62 -19.86
CA PHE A 146 8.12 1.58 -18.76
C PHE A 146 9.33 2.50 -18.96
N ALA A 147 10.32 2.07 -19.75
CA ALA A 147 11.47 2.89 -20.10
C ALA A 147 11.25 3.69 -21.40
N ARG A 148 10.50 3.09 -22.34
CA ARG A 148 10.35 3.58 -23.72
C ARG A 148 9.27 4.64 -23.89
N LEU A 149 8.32 4.72 -22.97
CA LEU A 149 7.26 5.73 -23.00
C LEU A 149 7.85 7.16 -23.10
N ASN A 150 7.59 7.80 -24.26
CA ASN A 150 7.59 9.24 -24.55
C ASN A 150 8.81 9.98 -25.16
N GLY A 151 9.61 9.46 -26.10
CA GLY A 151 10.37 10.32 -27.06
C GLY A 151 11.18 11.54 -26.50
N ASP A 152 11.30 12.68 -27.19
CA ASP A 152 12.09 13.84 -26.70
C ASP A 152 11.24 14.93 -25.98
N VAL A 153 9.90 14.84 -26.05
CA VAL A 153 8.96 15.80 -25.43
C VAL A 153 7.96 15.03 -24.57
N ARG A 154 8.22 14.87 -23.26
CA ARG A 154 7.58 13.82 -22.45
C ARG A 154 6.50 14.36 -21.49
N LEU A 155 5.32 14.71 -21.99
CA LEU A 155 4.11 14.67 -21.15
C LEU A 155 3.63 13.23 -21.03
N LEU A 156 3.00 12.84 -19.93
CA LEU A 156 2.24 11.59 -19.88
C LEU A 156 0.90 11.86 -20.56
N THR A 157 0.58 11.13 -21.64
CA THR A 157 -0.64 11.37 -22.44
C THR A 157 -1.70 10.30 -22.18
N PRO A 158 -3.00 10.63 -22.33
CA PRO A 158 -4.11 9.70 -22.14
C PRO A 158 -3.94 8.39 -22.93
N GLU A 159 -3.60 8.48 -24.21
CA GLU A 159 -3.52 7.35 -25.13
C GLU A 159 -2.44 6.33 -24.71
N ALA A 160 -1.44 6.80 -23.96
CA ALA A 160 -0.32 5.96 -23.56
C ALA A 160 -0.62 5.09 -22.34
N VAL A 161 -1.61 5.47 -21.52
CA VAL A 161 -1.90 4.82 -20.22
C VAL A 161 -3.36 4.42 -20.03
N GLU A 162 -4.23 4.73 -20.97
CA GLU A 162 -5.64 4.37 -20.90
C GLU A 162 -5.82 2.86 -20.64
N GLY A 163 -6.62 2.55 -19.63
CA GLY A 163 -6.95 1.18 -19.23
C GLY A 163 -5.83 0.43 -18.49
N TRP A 164 -4.73 1.08 -18.10
CA TRP A 164 -3.66 0.43 -17.33
C TRP A 164 -4.07 0.08 -15.90
N SER A 165 -4.95 0.89 -15.30
CA SER A 165 -5.56 0.66 -13.99
C SER A 165 -6.84 1.48 -13.87
N ASP A 166 -7.62 1.27 -12.81
CA ASP A 166 -8.88 1.98 -12.57
C ASP A 166 -8.68 3.51 -12.54
N LEU A 167 -7.54 3.97 -11.99
CA LEU A 167 -7.17 5.38 -11.92
C LEU A 167 -7.10 6.05 -13.30
N VAL A 168 -6.69 5.29 -14.32
CA VAL A 168 -6.55 5.76 -15.71
C VAL A 168 -7.47 4.99 -16.65
N HIS A 169 -8.64 4.57 -16.15
CA HIS A 169 -9.71 4.03 -16.99
C HIS A 169 -10.32 5.10 -17.90
N CYS A 170 -10.40 6.34 -17.42
CA CYS A 170 -10.85 7.51 -18.20
C CYS A 170 -9.84 8.66 -18.04
N PRO A 171 -8.62 8.53 -18.58
CA PRO A 171 -7.55 9.49 -18.32
C PRO A 171 -7.84 10.84 -18.98
N SER A 172 -7.53 11.93 -18.27
CA SER A 172 -7.46 13.28 -18.85
C SER A 172 -6.04 13.82 -18.74
N GLN A 173 -5.63 14.72 -19.65
CA GLN A 173 -4.32 15.36 -19.54
C GLN A 173 -4.15 16.06 -18.18
N ARG A 174 -5.23 16.66 -17.65
CA ARG A 174 -5.24 17.32 -16.34
C ARG A 174 -4.97 16.35 -15.18
N LEU A 175 -5.55 15.14 -15.24
CA LEU A 175 -5.28 14.09 -14.26
C LEU A 175 -3.81 13.65 -14.33
N LEU A 176 -3.31 13.39 -15.54
CA LEU A 176 -1.93 12.94 -15.75
C LEU A 176 -0.90 14.00 -15.33
N ASP A 177 -1.14 15.27 -15.66
CA ASP A 177 -0.30 16.38 -15.22
C ASP A 177 -0.29 16.49 -13.69
N ARG A 178 -1.43 16.27 -13.04
CA ARG A 178 -1.54 16.26 -11.58
C ARG A 178 -0.77 15.08 -10.96
N LEU A 179 -0.89 13.89 -11.53
CA LEU A 179 -0.16 12.69 -11.11
C LEU A 179 1.36 12.92 -11.14
N VAL A 180 1.89 13.43 -12.26
CA VAL A 180 3.33 13.71 -12.39
C VAL A 180 3.76 14.83 -11.44
N ARG A 181 2.97 15.92 -11.36
CA ARG A 181 3.25 17.06 -10.48
C ARG A 181 3.34 16.68 -9.00
N ARG A 182 2.46 15.80 -8.55
CA ARG A 182 2.33 15.38 -7.14
C ARG A 182 3.20 14.17 -6.78
N TYR A 183 3.93 13.60 -7.73
CA TYR A 183 4.79 12.45 -7.46
C TYR A 183 5.91 12.79 -6.47
N ALA A 184 5.86 12.18 -5.29
CA ALA A 184 6.70 12.47 -4.13
C ALA A 184 7.97 11.60 -4.04
N GLU A 185 8.14 10.66 -4.97
CA GLU A 185 9.33 9.78 -5.03
C GLU A 185 10.49 10.38 -5.83
N THR A 186 10.43 11.69 -6.10
CA THR A 186 11.52 12.48 -6.70
C THR A 186 11.90 13.65 -5.80
N LYS A 187 13.10 14.19 -6.00
CA LYS A 187 13.54 15.42 -5.33
C LYS A 187 12.96 16.68 -5.96
N ASP A 188 12.63 16.61 -7.25
CA ASP A 188 12.16 17.74 -8.05
C ASP A 188 10.62 17.71 -8.18
N SER A 189 9.94 17.45 -7.06
CA SER A 189 8.47 17.43 -6.99
C SER A 189 7.89 18.79 -7.40
N GLY A 190 6.76 18.78 -8.11
CA GLY A 190 6.07 20.01 -8.55
C GLY A 190 6.17 20.29 -10.05
N SER A 191 6.95 19.52 -10.81
CA SER A 191 6.91 19.55 -12.28
C SER A 191 5.94 18.52 -12.83
N PHE A 192 5.18 18.87 -13.87
CA PHE A 192 4.33 17.93 -14.62
C PHE A 192 5.05 17.30 -15.82
N LEU A 193 6.32 17.67 -16.09
CA LEU A 193 7.09 17.14 -17.21
C LEU A 193 7.85 15.88 -16.79
N LEU A 194 7.65 14.76 -17.49
CA LEU A 194 8.35 13.50 -17.17
C LEU A 194 9.87 13.62 -17.37
N ARG A 195 10.35 14.55 -18.21
CA ARG A 195 11.79 14.76 -18.43
C ARG A 195 12.53 15.21 -17.17
N ASN A 196 11.81 15.78 -16.19
CA ASN A 196 12.39 16.20 -14.92
C ASN A 196 12.51 15.04 -13.93
N LEU A 197 11.89 13.89 -14.22
CA LEU A 197 12.10 12.65 -13.49
C LEU A 197 13.33 11.93 -14.05
N LYS A 198 14.15 11.36 -13.17
CA LYS A 198 15.17 10.39 -13.60
C LYS A 198 14.51 9.19 -14.27
N ASP A 199 15.21 8.51 -15.15
CA ASP A 199 14.67 7.31 -15.82
C ASP A 199 14.16 6.25 -14.84
N SER A 200 14.83 6.05 -13.71
CA SER A 200 14.36 5.15 -12.65
C SER A 200 13.07 5.62 -11.99
N GLU A 201 12.93 6.93 -11.74
CA GLU A 201 11.75 7.53 -11.11
C GLU A 201 10.56 7.47 -12.06
N ARG A 202 10.79 7.69 -13.36
CA ARG A 202 9.79 7.52 -14.41
C ARG A 202 9.31 6.07 -14.50
N MET A 203 10.22 5.10 -14.50
CA MET A 203 9.88 3.68 -14.52
C MET A 203 9.07 3.26 -13.28
N GLN A 204 9.42 3.79 -12.10
CA GLN A 204 8.68 3.53 -10.85
C GLN A 204 7.27 4.11 -10.89
N LEU A 205 7.11 5.34 -11.39
CA LEU A 205 5.80 5.98 -11.58
C LEU A 205 4.89 5.12 -12.48
N LEU A 206 5.39 4.74 -13.67
CA LEU A 206 4.62 3.97 -14.65
C LEU A 206 4.32 2.55 -14.17
N LEU A 207 5.27 1.90 -13.50
CA LEU A 207 5.05 0.59 -12.87
C LEU A 207 3.96 0.67 -11.80
N THR A 208 4.03 1.68 -10.93
CA THR A 208 3.05 1.88 -9.86
C THR A 208 1.66 2.12 -10.47
N LEU A 209 1.58 2.98 -11.49
CA LEU A 209 0.34 3.25 -12.20
C LEU A 209 -0.30 2.00 -12.82
N ALA A 210 0.52 1.10 -13.37
CA ALA A 210 0.06 -0.12 -14.04
C ALA A 210 -0.22 -1.29 -13.08
N PHE A 211 0.46 -1.35 -11.93
CA PHE A 211 0.36 -2.49 -11.01
C PHE A 211 -0.63 -2.23 -9.87
N ASN A 212 -0.46 -1.12 -9.16
CA ASN A 212 -1.32 -0.75 -8.05
C ASN A 212 -1.25 0.77 -7.85
N PRO A 213 -2.30 1.53 -8.26
CA PRO A 213 -2.27 2.97 -8.29
C PRO A 213 -2.50 3.62 -6.91
N GLU A 214 -2.73 2.86 -5.83
CA GLU A 214 -3.02 3.41 -4.49
C GLU A 214 -2.04 4.54 -4.10
N PRO A 215 -0.71 4.37 -4.16
CA PRO A 215 0.22 5.43 -3.78
C PRO A 215 0.03 6.70 -4.61
N LEU A 216 -0.34 6.58 -5.87
CA LEU A 216 -0.52 7.70 -6.77
C LEU A 216 -1.84 8.43 -6.51
N VAL A 217 -2.89 7.71 -6.11
CA VAL A 217 -4.14 8.30 -5.61
C VAL A 217 -3.85 9.13 -4.35
N LEU A 218 -3.18 8.52 -3.35
CA LEU A 218 -2.89 9.21 -2.08
C LEU A 218 -2.00 10.44 -2.24
N GLN A 219 -1.06 10.41 -3.20
CA GLN A 219 -0.20 11.56 -3.53
C GLN A 219 -0.97 12.64 -4.31
N SER A 220 -1.81 12.24 -5.25
CA SER A 220 -2.52 13.16 -6.14
C SER A 220 -3.74 13.77 -5.49
N PHE A 221 -4.35 13.13 -4.49
CA PHE A 221 -5.52 13.62 -3.78
C PHE A 221 -5.21 13.62 -2.28
N PRO A 222 -4.29 14.48 -1.82
CA PRO A 222 -3.74 14.37 -0.48
C PRO A 222 -4.66 15.02 0.56
N SER A 223 -4.55 14.54 1.80
CA SER A 223 -5.40 14.98 2.91
C SER A 223 -5.23 16.47 3.29
N ASP A 224 -4.07 17.06 3.00
CA ASP A 224 -3.80 18.48 3.23
C ASP A 224 -4.53 19.41 2.24
N GLU A 225 -5.00 18.87 1.11
CA GLU A 225 -5.95 19.51 0.21
C GLU A 225 -7.42 19.17 0.55
N GLY A 226 -7.66 18.54 1.69
CA GLY A 226 -8.99 18.22 2.21
C GLY A 226 -9.55 16.87 1.78
N TRP A 227 -8.84 16.10 0.96
CA TRP A 227 -9.34 14.79 0.50
C TRP A 227 -9.39 13.75 1.64
N PRO A 228 -10.40 12.86 1.68
CA PRO A 228 -10.63 11.94 2.80
C PRO A 228 -9.77 10.66 2.70
N PHE A 229 -8.51 10.79 2.31
CA PHE A 229 -7.58 9.66 2.15
C PHE A 229 -6.51 9.64 3.24
N ALA A 230 -5.99 8.45 3.54
CA ALA A 230 -4.77 8.30 4.33
C ALA A 230 -3.60 9.06 3.69
N LYS A 231 -2.76 9.65 4.54
CA LYS A 231 -1.59 10.40 4.11
C LYS A 231 -0.48 9.45 3.67
N TYR A 232 -0.11 9.55 2.40
CA TYR A 232 1.13 8.98 1.89
C TYR A 232 2.33 9.59 2.60
N LEU A 233 3.24 8.74 3.08
CA LEU A 233 4.45 9.19 3.76
C LEU A 233 5.70 9.04 2.90
N GLY A 234 5.79 7.95 2.13
CA GLY A 234 6.91 7.64 1.23
C GLY A 234 7.04 6.15 0.96
N ALA A 235 8.01 5.75 0.14
CA ALA A 235 8.30 4.36 -0.15
C ALA A 235 9.78 3.97 0.05
N CYS A 236 10.02 2.67 0.22
CA CYS A 236 11.34 2.08 0.03
C CYS A 236 11.26 0.69 -0.60
N GLY A 237 11.76 0.57 -1.84
CA GLY A 237 11.67 -0.67 -2.59
C GLY A 237 10.20 -0.99 -2.89
N ARG A 238 9.75 -2.20 -2.54
CA ARG A 238 8.34 -2.62 -2.69
C ARG A 238 7.54 -2.49 -1.40
N MET A 239 7.85 -1.47 -0.61
CA MET A 239 7.15 -1.14 0.62
C MET A 239 6.74 0.32 0.58
N VAL A 240 5.44 0.57 0.69
CA VAL A 240 4.87 1.90 0.85
C VAL A 240 4.51 2.14 2.31
N ALA A 241 4.80 3.33 2.81
CA ALA A 241 4.41 3.77 4.14
C ALA A 241 3.31 4.83 4.05
N VAL A 242 2.23 4.61 4.79
CA VAL A 242 1.11 5.54 4.97
C VAL A 242 0.90 5.79 6.46
N ASN A 243 0.27 6.91 6.82
CA ASN A 243 -0.04 7.15 8.23
C ASN A 243 -1.08 6.13 8.73
N TYR A 244 -0.97 5.77 10.01
CA TYR A 244 -2.04 5.05 10.67
C TYR A 244 -3.17 6.03 11.02
N VAL A 245 -4.40 5.72 10.60
CA VAL A 245 -5.60 6.50 10.91
C VAL A 245 -6.20 6.06 12.24
N GLY A 246 -6.55 4.77 12.34
CA GLY A 246 -7.30 4.23 13.47
C GLY A 246 -7.80 2.82 13.19
N GLU A 247 -8.84 2.41 13.93
CA GLU A 247 -9.50 1.12 13.75
C GLU A 247 -10.43 1.14 12.54
N GLU A 248 -10.51 0.03 11.82
CA GLU A 248 -11.41 -0.17 10.68
C GLU A 248 -12.89 -0.12 11.12
N LEU A 249 -13.81 0.13 10.18
CA LEU A 249 -15.24 0.22 10.48
C LEU A 249 -15.83 -1.05 11.12
N TRP A 250 -15.25 -2.22 10.82
CA TRP A 250 -15.66 -3.49 11.43
C TRP A 250 -15.64 -3.45 12.97
N SER A 251 -14.64 -2.77 13.55
CA SER A 251 -14.50 -2.63 15.00
C SER A 251 -15.67 -1.87 15.65
N TYR A 252 -16.46 -1.14 14.85
CA TYR A 252 -17.61 -0.35 15.30
C TYR A 252 -18.96 -1.03 15.03
N PHE A 253 -18.98 -2.28 14.53
CA PHE A 253 -20.21 -2.98 14.20
C PHE A 253 -21.21 -3.04 15.38
N ASN A 254 -20.69 -3.23 16.60
CA ASN A 254 -21.48 -3.28 17.84
C ASN A 254 -21.43 -1.97 18.65
N ALA A 255 -20.92 -0.87 18.08
CA ALA A 255 -20.89 0.43 18.76
C ALA A 255 -22.33 0.96 19.01
N PRO A 256 -22.54 1.91 19.93
CA PRO A 256 -23.86 2.51 20.17
C PRO A 256 -24.51 3.06 18.89
N TRP A 257 -25.86 3.07 18.86
CA TRP A 257 -26.63 3.52 17.69
C TRP A 257 -26.17 4.87 17.16
N GLU A 258 -26.04 5.86 18.04
CA GLU A 258 -25.60 7.21 17.70
C GLU A 258 -24.26 7.21 16.97
N LYS A 259 -23.29 6.41 17.43
CA LYS A 259 -21.99 6.31 16.76
C LYS A 259 -22.09 5.66 15.39
N ARG A 260 -22.93 4.63 15.23
CA ARG A 260 -23.12 3.97 13.93
C ARG A 260 -23.80 4.90 12.91
N VAL A 261 -24.77 5.72 13.36
CA VAL A 261 -25.42 6.73 12.50
C VAL A 261 -24.44 7.82 12.10
N ASP A 262 -23.64 8.32 13.04
CA ASP A 262 -22.56 9.29 12.77
C ASP A 262 -21.58 8.76 11.69
N LEU A 263 -21.09 7.53 11.85
CA LEU A 263 -20.18 6.92 10.87
C LEU A 263 -20.85 6.72 9.49
N ALA A 264 -22.13 6.30 9.46
CA ALA A 264 -22.87 6.15 8.22
C ALA A 264 -23.10 7.49 7.52
N TRP A 265 -23.38 8.56 8.27
CA TRP A 265 -23.49 9.92 7.75
C TRP A 265 -22.18 10.38 7.10
N GLN A 266 -21.05 10.22 7.81
CA GLN A 266 -19.74 10.59 7.29
C GLN A 266 -19.38 9.83 6.00
N LEU A 267 -19.78 8.57 5.85
CA LEU A 267 -19.60 7.82 4.61
C LEU A 267 -20.37 8.44 3.43
N MET A 268 -21.59 8.94 3.67
CA MET A 268 -22.35 9.66 2.65
C MET A 268 -21.72 11.01 2.31
N GLU A 269 -21.19 11.73 3.30
CA GLU A 269 -20.44 12.98 3.08
C GLU A 269 -19.17 12.73 2.26
N ILE A 270 -18.45 11.64 2.51
CA ILE A 270 -17.29 11.25 1.70
C ILE A 270 -17.72 11.00 0.26
N ALA A 271 -18.80 10.24 0.02
CA ALA A 271 -19.29 9.98 -1.33
C ALA A 271 -19.66 11.29 -2.07
N GLU A 272 -20.33 12.22 -1.37
CA GLU A 272 -20.65 13.54 -1.90
C GLU A 272 -19.38 14.34 -2.22
N GLN A 273 -18.42 14.41 -1.30
CA GLN A 273 -17.15 15.11 -1.48
C GLN A 273 -16.32 14.56 -2.65
N LEU A 274 -16.24 13.24 -2.79
CA LEU A 274 -15.51 12.60 -3.88
C LEU A 274 -16.12 12.90 -5.26
N THR A 275 -17.44 13.12 -5.31
CA THR A 275 -18.18 13.42 -6.56
C THR A 275 -18.24 14.92 -6.87
N ASN A 276 -18.42 15.73 -5.82
CA ASN A 276 -18.67 17.16 -5.88
C ASN A 276 -17.63 17.90 -5.03
N ASN A 277 -16.60 18.41 -5.72
CA ASN A 277 -15.49 19.15 -5.13
C ASN A 277 -15.01 20.24 -6.08
N ASP A 278 -14.23 21.17 -5.53
CA ASP A 278 -13.70 22.33 -6.23
C ASP A 278 -12.67 21.98 -7.32
N PHE A 279 -12.13 20.75 -7.28
CA PHE A 279 -11.17 20.28 -8.26
C PHE A 279 -11.85 19.75 -9.54
N GLU A 280 -13.17 19.66 -9.61
CA GLU A 280 -13.89 19.17 -10.81
C GLU A 280 -13.42 17.76 -11.26
N PHE A 281 -12.94 16.94 -10.32
CA PHE A 281 -12.72 15.51 -10.54
C PHE A 281 -13.78 14.73 -9.78
N ALA A 282 -14.39 13.72 -10.39
CA ALA A 282 -15.24 12.77 -9.68
C ALA A 282 -14.42 11.49 -9.42
N LEU A 283 -14.31 11.10 -8.16
CA LEU A 283 -13.59 9.89 -7.75
C LEU A 283 -14.61 8.84 -7.31
N TYR A 284 -14.56 7.66 -7.91
CA TYR A 284 -15.45 6.55 -7.59
C TYR A 284 -14.64 5.39 -7.01
N LEU A 285 -14.96 5.02 -5.77
CA LEU A 285 -14.42 3.80 -5.17
C LEU A 285 -15.15 2.61 -5.79
N LEU A 286 -14.40 1.70 -6.41
CA LEU A 286 -14.96 0.51 -7.06
C LEU A 286 -15.03 -0.70 -6.12
N ASP A 287 -14.23 -0.67 -5.05
CA ASP A 287 -14.28 -1.64 -3.96
C ASP A 287 -14.64 -0.93 -2.65
N VAL A 288 -15.89 -1.08 -2.21
CA VAL A 288 -16.42 -0.46 -1.00
C VAL A 288 -16.72 -1.54 0.03
N SER A 289 -15.83 -1.65 1.01
CA SER A 289 -15.94 -2.59 2.12
C SER A 289 -15.52 -1.92 3.44
N PHE A 290 -15.89 -2.54 4.56
CA PHE A 290 -15.63 -1.96 5.89
C PHE A 290 -14.14 -1.87 6.27
N ASP A 291 -13.28 -2.67 5.64
CA ASP A 291 -11.82 -2.67 5.83
C ASP A 291 -11.11 -1.56 5.04
N ASN A 292 -11.79 -0.96 4.06
CA ASN A 292 -11.23 0.14 3.26
C ASN A 292 -11.33 1.51 3.96
N PHE A 293 -11.98 1.57 5.13
CA PHE A 293 -12.18 2.78 5.92
C PHE A 293 -11.74 2.58 7.36
N ALA A 294 -11.13 3.62 7.95
CA ALA A 294 -10.77 3.65 9.36
C ALA A 294 -11.26 4.92 10.03
N VAL A 295 -11.45 4.85 11.36
CA VAL A 295 -11.99 5.93 12.17
C VAL A 295 -10.88 6.52 13.04
N GLY A 296 -10.63 7.82 12.89
CA GLY A 296 -9.66 8.56 13.69
C GLY A 296 -10.03 8.51 15.18
N PRO A 297 -9.13 8.08 16.09
CA PRO A 297 -9.48 7.84 17.49
C PRO A 297 -9.69 9.14 18.29
N ARG A 298 -9.25 10.30 17.77
CA ARG A 298 -9.34 11.59 18.48
C ARG A 298 -10.49 12.45 17.98
N ASP A 299 -10.66 12.51 16.66
CA ASP A 299 -11.63 13.37 15.97
C ASP A 299 -12.86 12.58 15.51
N GLY A 300 -12.84 11.25 15.58
CA GLY A 300 -13.94 10.39 15.18
C GLY A 300 -14.20 10.38 13.67
N LYS A 301 -13.29 10.93 12.87
CA LYS A 301 -13.44 11.09 11.42
C LYS A 301 -13.20 9.79 10.67
N VAL A 302 -14.08 9.48 9.73
CA VAL A 302 -13.90 8.39 8.77
C VAL A 302 -12.92 8.82 7.68
N ILE A 303 -11.92 7.97 7.39
CA ILE A 303 -10.91 8.19 6.36
C ILE A 303 -10.75 6.92 5.54
N ILE A 304 -10.58 7.06 4.23
CA ILE A 304 -10.30 5.98 3.29
C ILE A 304 -8.83 5.57 3.45
N VAL A 305 -8.60 4.30 3.81
CA VAL A 305 -7.26 3.75 4.05
C VAL A 305 -6.80 2.79 2.95
N ASP A 306 -7.69 2.34 2.08
CA ASP A 306 -7.41 1.53 0.90
C ASP A 306 -7.92 2.26 -0.35
N ALA A 307 -7.04 2.53 -1.30
CA ALA A 307 -7.35 3.26 -2.53
C ALA A 307 -6.79 2.54 -3.77
N GLU A 308 -6.76 1.21 -3.73
CA GLU A 308 -6.29 0.36 -4.84
C GLU A 308 -7.21 0.48 -6.07
N ASN A 309 -8.53 0.58 -5.86
CA ASN A 309 -9.55 0.58 -6.91
C ASN A 309 -10.36 1.89 -6.93
N VAL A 310 -9.74 2.96 -7.44
CA VAL A 310 -10.38 4.29 -7.58
C VAL A 310 -10.42 4.69 -9.05
N LEU A 311 -11.63 4.83 -9.60
CA LEU A 311 -11.84 5.45 -10.90
C LEU A 311 -11.89 6.96 -10.76
N VAL A 312 -11.19 7.68 -11.64
CA VAL A 312 -11.18 9.14 -11.65
C VAL A 312 -11.69 9.67 -12.98
N ALA A 313 -12.74 10.49 -12.93
CA ALA A 313 -13.33 11.13 -14.09
C ALA A 313 -13.11 12.64 -14.03
N ASP A 314 -12.64 13.24 -15.13
CA ASP A 314 -12.52 14.68 -15.26
C ASP A 314 -13.85 15.28 -15.70
N LYS A 315 -14.56 15.96 -14.77
CA LYS A 315 -15.89 16.54 -15.05
C LYS A 315 -15.82 17.63 -16.14
N ARG A 316 -14.65 18.24 -16.37
CA ARG A 316 -14.46 19.25 -17.41
C ARG A 316 -14.49 18.68 -18.83
N LEU A 317 -14.25 17.38 -19.00
CA LEU A 317 -14.34 16.70 -20.29
C LEU A 317 -15.75 16.17 -20.57
N ILE A 318 -16.56 15.94 -19.53
CA ILE A 318 -17.93 15.41 -19.64
C ILE A 318 -18.95 16.53 -19.91
N ARG A 319 -18.68 17.75 -19.43
CA ARG A 319 -19.56 18.93 -19.61
C ARG A 319 -19.43 19.60 -21.00
N GLN A 320 -18.61 19.05 -21.89
CA GLN A 320 -18.44 19.53 -23.28
C GLN A 320 -19.36 18.77 -24.21
#